data_AF-A0A7D9I1B6-F1
#
_entry.id   AF-A0A7D9I1B6-F1
#
_cell.length_a   1.000
_cell.length_b   1.000
_cell.length_c   1.000
_cell.angle_alpha   90.00
_cell.angle_beta   90.00
_cell.angle_gamma   90.00
#
_symmetry.space_group_name_H-M   'P 1'
#
loop_
_entity.id
_entity.type
_entity.pdbx_description
1 polymer ?
#
loop_
_entity_poly.entity_id
_entity_poly.type
_entity_poly.pdbx_seq_one_letter_code
_entity_poly.pdbx_strand_id
1 'polypeptide(L)'
;MPSAIFPSQKPSLLVGVKLPRSKSEWDRANEYFRMQIDTSRKLGNLNMEIDHLNRTMWAYFSANYGQVKARNEFNHYNNMSKSKLKKCLRNLKLQNGKLEEKKYVNRLLRKKLRSHVQRSYEEELSKDFWKFCKKEFEE
;
A
#
# COMPACT_ATOMS: atom_id res chain seq x y z
N MET A 1 -48.90 -7.40 5.69
CA MET A 1 -47.54 -7.89 6.01
C MET A 1 -46.57 -6.74 5.80
N PRO A 2 -46.02 -6.11 6.85
CA PRO A 2 -45.07 -5.02 6.69
C PRO A 2 -43.70 -5.57 6.24
N SER A 3 -43.26 -5.15 5.08
CA SER A 3 -41.96 -5.49 4.49
C SER A 3 -40.83 -4.93 5.37
N ALA A 4 -39.98 -5.80 5.91
CA ALA A 4 -38.79 -5.39 6.65
C ALA A 4 -37.82 -4.68 5.70
N ILE A 5 -37.66 -3.37 5.89
CA ILE A 5 -36.64 -2.55 5.23
C ILE A 5 -35.32 -2.87 5.93
N PHE A 6 -34.51 -3.76 5.36
CA PHE A 6 -33.13 -3.93 5.81
C PHE A 6 -32.33 -2.71 5.35
N PRO A 7 -31.74 -1.91 6.26
CA PRO A 7 -30.90 -0.80 5.85
C PRO A 7 -29.70 -1.34 5.07
N SER A 8 -29.65 -1.03 3.78
CA SER A 8 -28.54 -1.30 2.87
C SER A 8 -27.35 -0.38 3.19
N GLN A 9 -26.81 -0.46 4.40
CA GLN A 9 -25.51 0.13 4.69
C GLN A 9 -24.43 -0.79 4.12
N LYS A 10 -23.83 -0.41 2.98
CA LYS A 10 -22.62 -1.08 2.49
C LYS A 10 -21.55 -0.96 3.58
N PRO A 11 -21.04 -2.06 4.14
CA PRO A 11 -20.01 -1.99 5.17
C PRO A 11 -18.76 -1.32 4.59
N SER A 12 -18.15 -0.42 5.36
CA SER A 12 -16.90 0.23 5.00
C SER A 12 -15.80 -0.84 4.86
N LEU A 13 -15.27 -1.02 3.65
CA LEU A 13 -14.25 -2.02 3.39
C LEU A 13 -12.97 -1.69 4.18
N LEU A 14 -12.49 -2.67 4.94
CA LEU A 14 -11.21 -2.57 5.64
C LEU A 14 -10.05 -2.63 4.63
N VAL A 15 -8.95 -1.94 4.96
CA VAL A 15 -7.73 -1.96 4.13
C VAL A 15 -7.21 -3.39 4.03
N GLY A 16 -6.76 -3.82 2.85
CA GLY A 16 -6.21 -5.17 2.68
C GLY A 16 -5.07 -5.45 3.67
N VAL A 17 -4.96 -6.70 4.12
CA VAL A 17 -3.90 -7.16 5.03
C VAL A 17 -2.95 -8.11 4.31
N LYS A 18 -1.70 -8.16 4.75
CA LYS A 18 -0.78 -9.20 4.31
C LYS A 18 -1.12 -10.50 5.02
N LEU A 19 -0.97 -11.61 4.32
CA LEU A 19 -1.26 -12.94 4.84
C LEU A 19 0.04 -13.69 5.17
N PRO A 20 -0.05 -14.69 6.06
CA PRO A 20 1.04 -15.61 6.34
C PRO A 20 1.62 -16.24 5.08
N ARG A 21 2.94 -16.44 5.05
CA ARG A 21 3.64 -17.03 3.88
C ARG A 21 3.95 -18.51 4.07
N SER A 22 4.02 -18.96 5.31
CA SER A 22 4.37 -20.34 5.66
C SER A 22 3.21 -21.05 6.36
N LYS A 23 3.25 -22.39 6.32
CA LYS A 23 2.28 -23.24 7.00
C LYS A 23 2.29 -23.03 8.53
N SER A 24 3.48 -22.96 9.12
CA SER A 24 3.64 -22.71 10.57
C SER A 24 2.97 -21.40 11.02
N GLU A 25 3.12 -20.32 10.25
CA GLU A 25 2.47 -19.04 10.54
C GLU A 25 0.94 -19.11 10.44
N TRP A 26 0.42 -19.89 9.47
CA TRP A 26 -1.02 -20.17 9.36
C TRP A 26 -1.53 -20.99 10.55
N ASP A 27 -0.78 -21.99 10.99
CA ASP A 27 -1.17 -22.83 12.13
C ASP A 27 -1.24 -22.01 13.41
N ARG A 28 -0.26 -21.12 13.65
CA ARG A 28 -0.29 -20.17 14.76
C ARG A 28 -1.49 -19.21 14.71
N ALA A 29 -1.84 -18.71 13.52
CA ALA A 29 -3.02 -17.87 13.35
C ALA A 29 -4.31 -18.64 13.69
N ASN A 30 -4.42 -19.89 13.26
CA ASN A 30 -5.56 -20.76 13.54
C ASN A 30 -5.69 -21.05 15.04
N GLU A 31 -4.60 -21.33 15.73
CA GLU A 31 -4.61 -21.49 17.19
C GLU A 31 -5.13 -20.24 17.89
N TYR A 32 -4.62 -19.06 17.51
CA TYR A 32 -5.11 -17.80 18.03
C TYR A 32 -6.62 -17.62 17.79
N PHE A 33 -7.12 -17.89 16.58
CA PHE A 33 -8.54 -17.75 16.28
C PHE A 33 -9.41 -18.74 17.06
N ARG A 34 -8.94 -19.98 17.26
CA ARG A 34 -9.65 -20.96 18.09
C ARG A 34 -9.79 -20.53 19.55
N MET A 35 -8.81 -19.79 20.08
CA MET A 35 -8.89 -19.22 21.43
C MET A 35 -9.83 -18.02 21.52
N GLN A 36 -9.93 -17.23 20.47
CA GLN A 36 -10.72 -15.99 20.46
C GLN A 36 -12.19 -16.22 20.08
N ILE A 37 -12.47 -17.22 19.25
CA ILE A 37 -13.82 -17.50 18.73
C ILE A 37 -14.45 -18.61 19.56
N ASP A 38 -15.40 -18.25 20.43
CA ASP A 38 -16.21 -19.22 21.13
C ASP A 38 -17.24 -19.84 20.18
N THR A 39 -16.96 -21.06 19.73
CA THR A 39 -17.84 -21.84 18.85
C THR A 39 -18.98 -22.54 19.58
N SER A 40 -18.98 -22.54 20.92
CA SER A 40 -20.01 -23.22 21.73
C SER A 40 -21.26 -22.37 21.96
N ARG A 41 -21.18 -21.07 21.65
CA ARG A 41 -22.26 -20.11 21.85
C ARG A 41 -23.34 -20.23 20.76
N LYS A 42 -24.61 -20.14 21.16
CA LYS A 42 -25.73 -19.98 20.20
C LYS A 42 -25.60 -18.65 19.46
N LEU A 43 -25.52 -18.72 18.13
CA LEU A 43 -25.47 -17.55 17.26
C LEU A 43 -26.80 -16.78 17.35
N GLY A 44 -26.74 -15.52 17.76
CA GLY A 44 -27.89 -14.64 17.83
C GLY A 44 -28.12 -13.92 16.50
N ASN A 45 -27.33 -12.87 16.26
CA ASN A 45 -27.41 -12.06 15.05
C ASN A 45 -26.22 -12.36 14.14
N LEU A 46 -26.49 -13.05 13.03
CA LEU A 46 -25.48 -13.47 12.08
C LEU A 46 -24.60 -12.32 11.55
N ASN A 47 -25.18 -11.14 11.32
CA ASN A 47 -24.42 -9.99 10.82
C ASN A 47 -23.41 -9.49 11.86
N MET A 48 -23.81 -9.44 13.15
CA MET A 48 -22.90 -9.03 14.22
C MET A 48 -21.76 -10.04 14.41
N GLU A 49 -22.05 -11.34 14.27
CA GLU A 49 -21.05 -12.40 14.37
C GLU A 49 -20.05 -12.35 13.21
N ILE A 50 -20.53 -12.14 11.97
CA ILE A 50 -19.68 -11.95 10.80
C ILE A 50 -18.80 -10.71 10.95
N ASP A 51 -19.35 -9.60 11.44
CA ASP A 51 -18.59 -8.38 11.68
C ASP A 51 -17.52 -8.57 12.76
N HIS A 52 -17.85 -9.28 13.84
CA HIS A 52 -16.90 -9.61 14.89
C HIS A 52 -15.76 -10.50 14.38
N LEU A 53 -16.08 -11.53 13.61
CA LEU A 53 -15.10 -12.43 13.00
C LEU A 53 -14.16 -11.67 12.06
N ASN A 54 -14.73 -10.87 11.15
CA ASN A 54 -13.97 -10.07 10.18
C ASN A 54 -13.02 -9.09 10.88
N ARG A 55 -13.48 -8.40 11.93
CA ARG A 55 -12.65 -7.48 12.71
C ARG A 55 -11.53 -8.22 13.44
N THR A 56 -11.83 -9.37 14.03
CA THR A 56 -10.84 -10.18 14.78
C THR A 56 -9.74 -10.71 13.85
N MET A 57 -10.11 -11.28 12.71
CA MET A 57 -9.15 -11.74 11.70
C MET A 57 -8.32 -10.59 11.15
N TRP A 58 -8.96 -9.48 10.78
CA TRP A 58 -8.27 -8.31 10.26
C TRP A 58 -7.29 -7.70 11.27
N ALA A 59 -7.70 -7.58 12.54
CA ALA A 59 -6.85 -7.05 13.61
C ALA A 59 -5.60 -7.92 13.80
N TYR A 60 -5.77 -9.25 13.85
CA TYR A 60 -4.63 -10.17 13.96
C TYR A 60 -3.66 -10.02 12.79
N PHE A 61 -4.16 -10.09 11.55
CA PHE A 61 -3.27 -10.05 10.38
C PHE A 61 -2.62 -8.67 10.18
N SER A 62 -3.36 -7.58 10.43
CA SER A 62 -2.81 -6.22 10.33
C SER A 62 -1.72 -5.95 11.37
N ALA A 63 -1.86 -6.47 12.60
CA ALA A 63 -0.85 -6.32 13.64
C ALA A 63 0.40 -7.17 13.38
N ASN A 64 0.24 -8.43 12.94
CA ASN A 64 1.36 -9.36 12.82
C ASN A 64 2.10 -9.29 11.48
N TYR A 65 1.39 -9.04 10.37
CA TYR A 65 1.97 -9.06 9.01
C TYR A 65 1.89 -7.70 8.31
N GLY A 66 1.13 -6.76 8.88
CA GLY A 66 0.93 -5.42 8.34
C GLY A 66 -0.16 -5.35 7.27
N GLN A 67 -0.44 -4.12 6.85
CA GLN A 67 -1.44 -3.83 5.83
C GLN A 67 -0.82 -3.79 4.43
N VAL A 68 -1.62 -4.14 3.42
CA VAL A 68 -1.33 -3.87 2.02
C VAL A 68 -1.41 -2.37 1.83
N LYS A 69 -0.30 -1.74 1.42
CA LYS A 69 -0.30 -0.33 1.05
C LYS A 69 -1.38 -0.14 0.00
N ALA A 70 -2.31 0.79 0.25
CA ALA A 70 -3.32 1.15 -0.74
C ALA A 70 -2.60 1.37 -2.08
N ARG A 71 -3.05 0.68 -3.13
CA ARG A 71 -2.51 0.87 -4.46
C ARG A 71 -2.73 2.34 -4.79
N ASN A 72 -1.66 3.11 -4.83
CA ASN A 72 -1.77 4.53 -5.17
C ASN A 72 -2.41 4.60 -6.55
N GLU A 73 -3.58 5.23 -6.64
CA GLU A 73 -4.36 5.37 -7.89
C GLU A 73 -3.49 5.98 -9.02
N PHE A 74 -2.48 6.74 -8.63
CA PHE A 74 -1.55 7.44 -9.51
C PHE A 74 -0.30 6.60 -9.90
N ASN A 75 -0.21 5.33 -9.47
CA ASN A 75 0.94 4.47 -9.80
C ASN A 75 1.15 4.28 -11.32
N HIS A 76 0.11 4.43 -12.13
CA HIS A 76 0.20 4.34 -13.59
C HIS A 76 1.15 5.41 -14.19
N TYR A 77 1.40 6.52 -13.49
CA TYR A 77 2.39 7.52 -13.89
C TYR A 77 3.85 7.07 -13.73
N ASN A 78 4.13 6.05 -12.90
CA ASN A 78 5.51 5.67 -12.55
C ASN A 78 6.36 5.30 -13.77
N ASN A 79 5.75 4.66 -14.77
CA ASN A 79 6.43 4.18 -15.98
C ASN A 79 6.45 5.23 -17.11
N MET A 80 5.88 6.42 -16.90
CA MET A 80 5.84 7.45 -17.95
C MET A 80 7.17 8.21 -18.08
N SER A 81 7.50 8.63 -19.30
CA SER A 81 8.67 9.47 -19.57
C SER A 81 8.52 10.89 -19.00
N LYS A 82 9.63 11.63 -18.88
CA LYS A 82 9.63 13.02 -18.40
C LYS A 82 8.73 13.94 -19.25
N SER A 83 8.72 13.76 -20.57
CA SER A 83 7.90 14.54 -21.50
C SER A 83 6.40 14.26 -21.30
N LYS A 84 6.02 12.98 -21.18
CA LYS A 84 4.64 12.57 -20.89
C LYS A 84 4.16 13.13 -19.54
N LEU A 85 4.99 13.03 -18.49
CA LEU A 85 4.66 13.59 -17.17
C LEU A 85 4.48 15.12 -17.19
N LYS A 86 5.30 15.87 -17.95
CA LYS A 86 5.11 17.32 -18.14
C LYS A 86 3.76 17.62 -18.80
N LYS A 87 3.40 16.87 -19.85
CA LYS A 87 2.12 17.03 -20.56
C LYS A 87 0.92 16.73 -19.65
N CYS A 88 0.97 15.61 -18.92
CA CYS A 88 -0.06 15.26 -17.93
C CYS A 88 -0.19 16.34 -16.85
N LEU A 89 0.92 16.83 -16.28
CA LEU A 89 0.87 17.88 -15.27
C LEU A 89 0.27 19.19 -15.80
N ARG A 90 0.57 19.56 -17.04
CA ARG A 90 -0.04 20.72 -17.70
C ARG A 90 -1.55 20.53 -17.86
N ASN A 91 -1.97 19.38 -18.37
CA ASN A 91 -3.40 19.07 -18.55
C ASN A 91 -4.14 19.06 -17.20
N LEU A 92 -3.57 18.45 -16.17
CA LEU A 92 -4.14 18.42 -14.82
C LEU A 92 -4.33 19.82 -14.24
N LYS A 93 -3.41 20.75 -14.50
CA LYS A 93 -3.54 22.16 -14.07
C LYS A 93 -4.66 22.87 -14.81
N LEU A 94 -4.79 22.66 -16.11
CA LEU A 94 -5.84 23.29 -16.93
C LEU A 94 -7.24 22.76 -16.61
N GLN A 95 -7.36 21.45 -16.41
CA GLN A 95 -8.64 20.77 -16.19
C GLN A 95 -9.11 20.76 -14.73
N ASN A 96 -8.48 21.53 -13.84
CA ASN A 96 -8.76 21.49 -12.40
C ASN A 96 -8.74 20.07 -11.80
N GLY A 97 -7.82 19.21 -12.28
CA GLY A 97 -7.67 17.83 -11.79
C GLY A 97 -7.39 17.74 -10.29
N LYS A 98 -7.57 16.54 -9.72
CA LYS A 98 -7.43 16.27 -8.27
C LYS A 98 -6.11 16.82 -7.73
N LEU A 99 -6.16 17.55 -6.60
CA LEU A 99 -4.98 18.15 -5.99
C LEU A 99 -3.90 17.09 -5.66
N GLU A 100 -4.32 15.93 -5.17
CA GLU A 100 -3.41 14.84 -4.82
C GLU A 100 -2.71 14.23 -6.03
N GLU A 101 -3.39 14.16 -7.17
CA GLU A 101 -2.80 13.72 -8.43
C GLU A 101 -1.76 14.71 -8.93
N LYS A 102 -2.07 16.01 -8.90
CA LYS A 102 -1.13 17.09 -9.25
C LYS A 102 0.14 17.02 -8.38
N LYS A 103 -0.02 16.86 -7.06
CA LYS A 103 1.11 16.70 -6.13
C LYS A 103 1.92 15.46 -6.46
N TYR A 104 1.27 14.34 -6.73
CA TYR A 104 1.92 13.08 -7.08
C TYR A 104 2.78 13.21 -8.35
N VAL A 105 2.17 13.66 -9.45
CA VAL A 105 2.84 13.82 -10.75
C VAL A 105 4.01 14.81 -10.66
N ASN A 106 3.82 15.94 -9.96
CA ASN A 106 4.88 16.93 -9.76
C ASN A 106 6.06 16.36 -8.95
N ARG A 107 5.79 15.63 -7.85
CA ARG A 107 6.84 14.97 -7.05
C ARG A 107 7.60 13.95 -7.89
N LEU A 108 6.89 13.13 -8.65
CA LEU A 108 7.49 12.12 -9.53
C LEU A 108 8.34 12.76 -10.62
N LEU A 109 7.85 13.82 -11.25
CA LEU A 109 8.59 14.58 -12.26
C LEU A 109 9.89 15.15 -11.69
N ARG A 110 9.84 15.79 -10.51
CA ARG A 110 11.02 16.31 -9.81
C ARG A 110 12.02 15.20 -9.49
N LYS A 111 11.56 14.03 -9.04
CA LYS A 111 12.42 12.87 -8.80
C LYS A 111 13.17 12.43 -10.07
N LYS A 112 12.47 12.32 -11.20
CA LYS A 112 13.07 11.93 -12.49
C LYS A 112 13.96 13.02 -13.12
N LEU A 113 13.78 14.28 -12.74
CA LEU A 113 14.67 15.37 -13.14
C LEU A 113 15.95 15.35 -12.30
N ARG A 114 15.84 15.13 -10.99
CA ARG A 114 16.98 15.04 -10.07
C ARG A 114 17.90 13.85 -10.34
N SER A 115 17.38 12.73 -10.87
CA SER A 115 18.22 11.56 -11.20
C SER A 115 19.23 11.81 -12.32
N HIS A 116 19.23 12.99 -12.95
CA HIS A 116 20.19 13.39 -13.98
C HIS A 116 21.11 14.53 -13.51
N VAL A 117 20.95 15.01 -12.28
CA VAL A 117 21.98 15.87 -11.69
C VAL A 117 23.17 14.95 -11.42
N GLN A 118 24.28 15.25 -12.07
CA GLN A 118 25.55 14.56 -11.89
C GLN A 118 25.82 14.47 -10.38
N ARG A 119 25.95 13.25 -9.86
CA ARG A 119 26.32 13.05 -8.45
C ARG A 119 27.65 13.76 -8.24
N SER A 120 27.77 14.49 -7.13
CA SER A 120 29.05 15.05 -6.73
C SER A 120 30.08 13.93 -6.61
N TYR A 121 31.34 14.18 -6.96
CA TYR A 121 32.44 13.23 -6.74
C TYR A 121 32.43 12.69 -5.30
N GLU A 122 32.13 13.55 -4.32
CA GLU A 122 31.99 13.16 -2.91
C GLU A 122 30.85 12.16 -2.64
N GLU A 123 29.72 12.29 -3.34
CA GLU A 123 28.57 11.38 -3.17
C GLU A 123 28.82 10.00 -3.80
N GLU A 124 29.67 9.91 -4.82
CA GLU A 124 30.09 8.64 -5.42
C GLU A 124 31.19 7.97 -4.60
N LEU A 125 32.18 8.75 -4.14
CA LEU A 125 33.21 8.30 -3.20
C LEU A 125 32.62 7.78 -1.88
N SER A 126 31.62 8.46 -1.32
CA SER A 126 31.02 8.07 -0.03
C SER A 126 30.21 6.76 -0.10
N LYS A 127 29.65 6.41 -1.25
CA LYS A 127 28.76 5.24 -1.37
C LYS A 127 29.50 3.96 -1.69
N ASP A 128 30.46 4.01 -2.61
CA ASP A 128 31.18 2.83 -3.09
C ASP A 128 32.67 3.15 -3.30
N PHE A 129 33.33 3.68 -2.27
CA PHE A 129 34.72 4.14 -2.29
C PHE A 129 35.67 3.21 -3.06
N TRP A 130 35.71 1.92 -2.70
CA TRP A 130 36.63 0.96 -3.32
C TRP A 130 36.32 0.69 -4.80
N LYS A 131 35.04 0.67 -5.17
CA LYS A 131 34.63 0.50 -6.58
C LYS A 131 35.00 1.71 -7.42
N PHE A 132 34.89 2.90 -6.83
CA PHE A 132 35.33 4.14 -7.45
C PHE A 132 36.85 4.16 -7.65
N CYS A 133 37.64 3.84 -6.61
CA CYS A 133 39.10 3.75 -6.71
C CYS A 133 39.54 2.73 -7.78
N LYS A 134 38.89 1.57 -7.82
CA LYS A 134 39.19 0.53 -8.81
C LYS A 134 38.94 0.98 -10.26
N LYS A 135 37.92 1.82 -10.46
CA LYS A 135 37.54 2.30 -11.80
C LYS A 135 38.48 3.40 -12.32
N GLU A 136 39.00 4.24 -11.42
CA GLU A 136 39.80 5.41 -11.82
C GLU A 136 41.31 5.17 -11.73
N PHE A 137 41.77 4.16 -10.98
CA PHE A 137 43.21 3.93 -10.73
C PHE A 137 43.73 2.55 -11.15
N GLU A 138 42.86 1.65 -11.63
CA GLU A 138 43.27 0.38 -12.23
C GLU A 138 42.77 0.35 -13.69
N GLU A 139 43.63 0.74 -14.64
CA GLU A 139 43.54 0.30 -16.05
C GLU A 139 43.97 -1.17 -16.16
#